data_AF-Q86EZ5-F1
#
_entry.id   AF-Q86EZ5-F1
#
_cell.length_a   1.000
_cell.length_b   1.000
_cell.length_c   1.000
_cell.angle_alpha   90.00
_cell.angle_beta   90.00
_cell.angle_gamma   90.00
#
_symmetry.space_group_name_H-M   'P 1'
#
loop_
_entity.id
_entity.type
_entity.pdbx_description
1 polymer ?
#
loop_
_entity_poly.entity_id
_entity_poly.type
_entity_poly.pdbx_seq_one_letter_code
_entity_poly.pdbx_strand_id
1 'polypeptide(L)'
;MNCKNGKKRLSGYIKERPYDLQQEINKLKNANPQAKEIIDQYVVCYGKDRTQLQRQSAMKHIGYLSDELKKNYTNYSANVLEEVNRCGVTLKQFFNELESKENRGTCNLPKNIHWKDLLKLQGIIWAQQMDLVDINVYELKKHYFSQLMRNLKNLANKRSVK
;
A
#
# COMPACT_ATOMS: atom_id res chain seq x y z
N MET A 1 -5.93 1.40 -11.34
CA MET A 1 -6.39 2.48 -10.42
C MET A 1 -6.29 3.84 -11.13
N ASN A 2 -7.35 4.67 -11.19
CA ASN A 2 -7.25 6.08 -11.61
C ASN A 2 -7.23 6.93 -10.33
N CYS A 3 -6.17 7.69 -10.11
CA CYS A 3 -5.94 8.39 -8.83
C CYS A 3 -6.92 9.54 -8.57
N LYS A 4 -7.70 9.97 -9.58
CA LYS A 4 -8.87 10.85 -9.39
C LYS A 4 -9.99 10.20 -8.54
N ASN A 5 -10.08 8.88 -8.53
CA ASN A 5 -11.00 8.10 -7.68
C ASN A 5 -10.28 7.39 -6.51
N GLY A 6 -9.02 7.77 -6.23
CA GLY A 6 -8.16 7.11 -5.24
C GLY A 6 -8.72 7.09 -3.82
N LYS A 7 -9.53 8.09 -3.45
CA LYS A 7 -10.17 8.20 -2.12
C LYS A 7 -11.09 7.02 -1.76
N LYS A 8 -11.74 6.37 -2.74
CA LYS A 8 -12.66 5.23 -2.50
C LYS A 8 -12.06 3.86 -2.80
N ARG A 9 -10.94 3.78 -3.53
CA ARG A 9 -10.40 2.50 -4.04
C ARG A 9 -9.19 1.96 -3.28
N LEU A 10 -8.44 2.80 -2.58
CA LEU A 10 -7.36 2.30 -1.70
C LEU A 10 -7.91 1.51 -0.50
N SER A 11 -9.17 1.73 -0.12
CA SER A 11 -9.89 0.94 0.88
C SER A 11 -10.60 -0.30 0.32
N GLY A 12 -10.71 -0.45 -1.01
CA GLY A 12 -11.61 -1.43 -1.65
C GLY A 12 -10.95 -2.66 -2.25
N TYR A 13 -9.61 -2.71 -2.32
CA TYR A 13 -8.85 -3.86 -2.84
C TYR A 13 -8.09 -4.60 -1.74
N ILE A 14 -8.62 -4.51 -0.52
CA ILE A 14 -8.17 -5.32 0.58
C ILE A 14 -8.67 -6.75 0.31
N LYS A 15 -7.85 -7.58 -0.36
CA LYS A 15 -7.87 -9.01 -0.05
C LYS A 15 -7.24 -9.13 1.32
N GLU A 16 -8.06 -8.84 2.32
CA GLU A 16 -7.75 -9.08 3.71
C GLU A 16 -7.36 -10.57 3.77
N ARG A 17 -6.25 -10.88 4.44
CA ARG A 17 -6.06 -12.22 5.02
C ARG A 17 -6.49 -12.16 6.48
N PRO A 18 -7.71 -11.68 6.83
CA PRO A 18 -8.00 -11.34 8.22
C PRO A 18 -7.98 -12.60 9.10
N TYR A 19 -8.10 -13.77 8.48
CA TYR A 19 -8.09 -15.08 9.10
C TYR A 19 -6.79 -15.35 9.89
N ASP A 20 -5.61 -15.04 9.34
CA ASP A 20 -4.34 -15.35 10.02
C ASP A 20 -4.09 -14.39 11.20
N LEU A 21 -4.42 -13.11 11.04
CA LEU A 21 -4.23 -12.11 12.10
C LEU A 21 -5.21 -12.33 13.25
N GLN A 22 -6.51 -12.48 12.96
CA GLN A 22 -7.51 -12.65 14.01
C GLN A 22 -7.29 -13.96 14.77
N GLN A 23 -6.87 -15.04 14.08
CA GLN A 23 -6.49 -16.27 14.76
C GLN A 23 -5.30 -16.10 15.68
N GLU A 24 -4.24 -15.41 15.23
CA GLU A 24 -3.06 -15.21 16.06
C GLU A 24 -3.35 -14.32 17.28
N ILE A 25 -4.13 -13.26 17.09
CA ILE A 25 -4.63 -12.40 18.17
C ILE A 25 -5.42 -13.24 19.18
N ASN A 26 -6.36 -14.07 18.71
CA ASN A 26 -7.17 -14.90 19.60
C ASN A 26 -6.33 -15.94 20.35
N LYS A 27 -5.34 -16.58 19.70
CA LYS A 27 -4.39 -17.49 20.34
C LYS A 27 -3.61 -16.79 21.46
N LEU A 28 -3.07 -15.61 21.17
CA LEU A 28 -2.34 -14.80 22.15
C LEU A 28 -3.22 -14.38 23.34
N LYS A 29 -4.45 -13.95 23.07
CA LYS A 29 -5.43 -13.56 24.10
C LYS A 29 -5.85 -14.73 24.99
N ASN A 30 -5.96 -15.94 24.42
CA ASN A 30 -6.34 -17.13 25.17
C ASN A 30 -5.17 -17.62 26.06
N ALA A 31 -3.94 -17.57 25.54
CA ALA A 31 -2.75 -17.89 26.32
C ALA A 31 -2.42 -16.83 27.39
N ASN A 32 -2.85 -15.58 27.18
CA ASN A 32 -2.56 -14.45 28.08
C ASN A 32 -3.83 -13.67 28.46
N PRO A 33 -4.76 -14.24 29.26
CA PRO A 33 -6.05 -13.62 29.52
C PRO A 33 -5.97 -12.26 30.22
N GLN A 34 -4.94 -12.04 31.03
CA GLN A 34 -4.68 -10.78 31.73
C GLN A 34 -4.12 -9.67 30.82
N ALA A 35 -3.63 -10.02 29.62
CA ALA A 35 -3.00 -9.09 28.68
C ALA A 35 -3.89 -8.76 27.47
N LYS A 36 -5.16 -9.19 27.46
CA LYS A 36 -6.07 -9.04 26.30
C LYS A 36 -6.15 -7.61 25.77
N GLU A 37 -6.35 -6.64 26.67
CA GLU A 37 -6.48 -5.23 26.29
C GLU A 37 -5.17 -4.67 25.73
N ILE A 38 -4.03 -5.02 26.34
CA ILE A 38 -2.72 -4.55 25.88
C ILE A 38 -2.39 -5.17 24.51
N ILE A 39 -2.79 -6.42 24.24
CA ILE A 39 -2.67 -7.04 22.92
C ILE A 39 -3.46 -6.24 21.88
N ASP A 40 -4.71 -5.87 22.17
CA ASP A 40 -5.53 -5.08 21.25
C ASP A 40 -4.95 -3.69 20.98
N GLN A 41 -4.54 -3.00 22.04
CA GLN A 41 -3.88 -1.70 21.92
C GLN A 41 -2.58 -1.80 21.11
N TYR A 42 -1.79 -2.85 21.34
CA TYR A 42 -0.55 -3.11 20.62
C TYR A 42 -0.79 -3.37 19.13
N VAL A 43 -1.76 -4.23 18.77
CA VAL A 43 -2.12 -4.52 17.38
C VAL A 43 -2.52 -3.25 16.63
N VAL A 44 -3.38 -2.43 17.25
CA VAL A 44 -3.83 -1.16 16.66
C VAL A 44 -2.65 -0.20 16.49
N CYS A 45 -1.82 -0.03 17.52
CA CYS A 45 -0.67 0.87 17.45
C CYS A 45 0.36 0.41 16.42
N TYR A 46 0.80 -0.84 16.50
CA TYR A 46 1.79 -1.39 15.58
C TYR A 46 1.27 -1.43 14.14
N GLY A 47 -0.03 -1.67 13.95
CA GLY A 47 -0.70 -1.54 12.66
C GLY A 47 -0.60 -0.12 12.08
N LYS A 48 -0.78 0.93 12.89
CA LYS A 48 -0.60 2.32 12.45
C LYS A 48 0.84 2.61 12.04
N ASP A 49 1.82 2.20 12.85
CA ASP A 49 3.24 2.37 12.53
C ASP A 49 3.60 1.73 11.18
N ARG A 50 3.10 0.51 10.94
CA ARG A 50 3.35 -0.19 9.68
C ARG A 50 2.60 0.44 8.50
N THR A 51 1.43 1.03 8.73
CA THR A 51 0.67 1.75 7.69
C THR A 51 1.49 2.90 7.11
N GLN A 52 2.28 3.59 7.94
CA GLN A 52 3.18 4.64 7.48
C GLN A 52 4.24 4.11 6.51
N LEU A 53 4.88 2.98 6.85
CA LEU A 53 5.87 2.35 5.98
C LEU A 53 5.24 1.89 4.66
N GLN A 54 4.00 1.40 4.70
CA GLN A 54 3.23 1.10 3.50
C GLN A 54 3.04 2.34 2.61
N ARG A 55 2.68 3.49 3.18
CA ARG A 55 2.54 4.76 2.43
C ARG A 55 3.85 5.16 1.75
N GLN A 56 4.96 5.08 2.48
CA GLN A 56 6.29 5.36 1.93
C GLN A 56 6.67 4.39 0.81
N SER A 57 6.39 3.10 0.98
CA SER A 57 6.63 2.08 -0.03
C SER A 57 5.83 2.35 -1.32
N ALA A 58 4.54 2.65 -1.19
CA ALA A 58 3.68 3.01 -2.32
C ALA A 58 4.24 4.23 -3.09
N MET A 59 4.73 5.25 -2.40
CA MET A 59 5.35 6.42 -3.02
C MET A 59 6.64 6.08 -3.78
N LYS A 60 7.48 5.18 -3.24
CA LYS A 60 8.68 4.68 -3.95
C LYS A 60 8.31 3.97 -5.24
N HIS A 61 7.28 3.11 -5.21
CA HIS A 61 6.83 2.39 -6.40
C HIS A 61 6.27 3.31 -7.50
N ILE A 62 5.61 4.40 -7.13
CA ILE A 62 5.18 5.44 -8.09
C ILE A 62 6.41 6.11 -8.74
N GLY A 63 7.44 6.43 -7.94
CA GLY A 63 8.71 6.94 -8.44
C GLY A 63 9.35 5.99 -9.46
N TYR A 64 9.47 4.71 -9.10
CA TYR A 64 10.01 3.69 -10.00
C TYR A 64 9.22 3.56 -11.30
N LEU A 65 7.88 3.63 -11.25
CA LEU A 65 7.06 3.61 -12.45
C LEU A 65 7.31 4.84 -13.34
N SER A 66 7.41 6.03 -12.76
CA SER A 66 7.77 7.25 -13.49
C SER A 66 9.12 7.07 -14.21
N ASP A 67 10.13 6.57 -13.50
CA ASP A 67 11.47 6.39 -14.06
C ASP A 67 11.50 5.33 -15.16
N GLU A 68 10.76 4.24 -14.98
CA GLU A 68 10.58 3.19 -15.99
C GLU A 68 9.92 3.76 -17.27
N LEU A 69 8.87 4.58 -17.11
CA LEU A 69 8.19 5.24 -18.24
C LEU A 69 9.08 6.24 -18.97
N LYS A 70 9.90 7.00 -18.23
CA LYS A 70 10.86 7.97 -18.81
C LYS A 70 11.96 7.27 -19.57
N LYS A 71 12.52 6.19 -19.02
CA LYS A 71 13.66 5.47 -19.59
C LYS A 71 13.28 4.61 -20.79
N ASN A 72 12.19 3.85 -20.69
CA ASN A 72 11.88 2.81 -21.68
C ASN A 72 10.88 3.28 -22.75
N TYR A 73 10.15 4.38 -22.51
CA TYR A 73 9.03 4.79 -23.36
C TYR A 73 8.99 6.30 -23.64
N THR A 74 10.14 6.98 -23.63
CA THR A 74 10.29 8.45 -23.68
C THR A 74 9.40 9.15 -24.71
N ASN A 75 9.31 8.61 -25.92
CA ASN A 75 8.57 9.23 -27.04
C ASN A 75 7.06 8.93 -27.04
N TYR A 76 6.58 8.06 -26.15
CA TYR A 76 5.23 7.51 -26.18
C TYR A 76 4.49 7.63 -24.85
N SER A 77 5.21 7.95 -23.77
CA SER A 77 4.68 7.95 -22.41
C SER A 77 4.32 9.33 -21.88
N ALA A 78 4.52 10.45 -22.60
CA ALA A 78 4.34 11.81 -22.07
C ALA A 78 3.03 12.01 -21.28
N ASN A 79 1.88 11.68 -21.89
CA ASN A 79 0.57 11.81 -21.23
C ASN A 79 0.43 10.84 -20.04
N VAL A 80 0.93 9.60 -20.18
CA VAL A 80 0.89 8.59 -19.12
C VAL A 80 1.76 9.00 -17.93
N LEU A 81 2.92 9.59 -18.21
CA LEU A 81 3.87 10.11 -17.24
C LEU A 81 3.30 11.30 -16.47
N GLU A 82 2.62 12.22 -17.18
CA GLU A 82 1.89 13.32 -16.54
C GLU A 82 0.85 12.79 -15.55
N GLU A 83 0.06 11.78 -15.95
CA GLU A 83 -0.92 11.17 -15.05
C GLU A 83 -0.29 10.45 -13.85
N VAL A 84 0.83 9.74 -14.03
CA VAL A 84 1.59 9.11 -12.95
C VAL A 84 2.11 10.17 -11.97
N ASN A 85 2.69 11.26 -12.46
CA ASN A 85 3.22 12.34 -11.62
C ASN A 85 2.09 13.01 -10.83
N ARG A 86 0.97 13.32 -11.48
CA ARG A 86 -0.22 13.88 -10.83
C ARG A 86 -0.77 12.93 -9.75
N CYS A 87 -0.76 11.62 -10.01
CA CYS A 87 -1.13 10.62 -9.02
C CYS A 87 -0.20 10.66 -7.80
N GLY A 88 1.12 10.70 -8.02
CA GLY A 88 2.11 10.81 -6.96
C GLY A 88 1.92 12.04 -6.07
N VAL A 89 1.69 13.21 -6.67
CA VAL A 89 1.41 14.45 -5.91
C VAL A 89 0.15 14.31 -5.07
N THR A 90 -0.94 13.80 -5.66
CA THR A 90 -2.24 13.63 -4.97
C THR A 90 -2.12 12.67 -3.79
N LEU A 91 -1.44 11.53 -3.98
CA LEU A 91 -1.24 10.54 -2.93
C LEU A 91 -0.34 11.07 -1.81
N LYS A 92 0.73 11.79 -2.15
CA LYS A 92 1.60 12.43 -1.16
C LYS A 92 0.84 13.42 -0.28
N GLN A 93 0.01 14.27 -0.89
CA GLN A 93 -0.84 15.22 -0.13
C GLN A 93 -1.79 14.48 0.80
N PHE A 94 -2.49 13.47 0.29
CA PHE A 94 -3.40 12.66 1.11
C PHE A 94 -2.70 11.96 2.27
N PHE A 95 -1.54 11.35 2.04
CA PHE A 95 -0.76 10.70 3.10
C PHE A 95 -0.26 11.69 4.14
N ASN A 96 0.19 12.88 3.73
CA ASN A 96 0.56 13.94 4.65
C ASN A 96 -0.62 14.39 5.53
N GLU A 97 -1.82 14.53 4.96
CA GLU A 97 -3.04 14.85 5.73
C GLU A 97 -3.36 13.76 6.76
N LEU A 98 -3.25 12.48 6.39
CA LEU A 98 -3.47 11.37 7.32
C LEU A 98 -2.42 11.38 8.45
N GLU A 99 -1.13 11.50 8.10
CA GLU A 99 -0.05 11.51 9.08
C GLU A 99 -0.14 12.70 10.04
N SER A 100 -0.64 13.86 9.59
CA SER A 100 -0.82 15.04 10.44
C SER A 100 -1.90 14.86 11.51
N LYS A 101 -2.82 13.92 11.31
CA LYS A 101 -3.92 13.60 12.24
C LYS A 101 -3.62 12.40 13.13
N GLU A 102 -2.52 11.70 12.88
CA GLU A 102 -2.12 10.53 13.64
C GLU A 102 -1.26 10.95 14.84
N ASN A 103 -1.73 10.64 16.05
CA ASN A 103 -0.90 10.79 17.26
C ASN A 103 0.25 9.79 17.20
N ARG A 104 1.47 10.30 17.04
CA ARG A 104 2.70 9.51 17.06
C ARG A 104 3.09 9.22 18.51
N GLY A 105 2.97 7.97 18.92
CA GLY A 105 3.43 7.47 20.21
C GLY A 105 4.15 6.14 20.03
N THR A 106 5.03 5.81 20.97
CA THR A 106 5.64 4.47 21.00
C THR A 106 4.59 3.44 21.42
N CYS A 107 4.49 2.33 20.68
CA CYS A 107 3.57 1.25 21.05
C CYS A 107 4.03 0.56 22.34
N ASN A 108 3.13 0.48 23.32
CA ASN A 108 3.38 -0.24 24.55
C ASN A 108 3.47 -1.74 24.26
N LEU A 109 4.64 -2.34 24.51
CA LEU A 109 4.83 -3.77 24.34
C LEU A 109 3.99 -4.53 25.38
N PRO A 110 3.24 -5.56 24.97
CA PRO A 110 2.51 -6.40 25.90
C PRO A 110 3.49 -7.15 26.81
N LYS A 111 3.41 -6.84 28.11
CA LYS A 111 4.16 -7.55 29.14
C LYS A 111 3.63 -8.98 29.25
N ASN A 112 4.52 -9.94 29.54
CA ASN A 112 4.21 -11.36 29.73
C ASN A 112 3.82 -12.15 28.47
N ILE A 113 4.05 -11.62 27.27
CA ILE A 113 3.96 -12.40 26.03
C ILE A 113 5.34 -12.92 25.66
N HIS A 114 5.41 -14.20 25.28
CA HIS A 114 6.65 -14.79 24.79
C HIS A 114 7.09 -14.10 23.49
N TRP A 115 8.37 -13.71 23.41
CA TRP A 115 8.89 -12.87 22.33
C TRP A 115 8.67 -13.46 20.93
N LYS A 116 8.72 -14.80 20.78
CA LYS A 116 8.46 -15.47 19.49
C LYS A 116 7.02 -15.26 19.02
N ASP A 117 6.06 -15.28 19.93
CA ASP A 117 4.65 -15.10 19.56
C ASP A 117 4.38 -13.65 19.20
N LEU A 118 5.03 -12.71 19.89
CA LEU A 118 5.00 -11.29 19.55
C LEU A 118 5.61 -11.02 18.17
N LEU A 119 6.77 -11.62 17.86
CA LEU A 119 7.38 -11.52 16.53
C LEU A 119 6.50 -12.12 15.43
N LYS A 120 5.84 -13.24 15.72
CA LYS A 120 4.91 -13.87 14.78
C LYS A 120 3.72 -12.97 14.49
N LEU A 121 3.11 -12.38 15.52
CA LEU A 121 2.04 -11.39 15.36
C LEU A 121 2.51 -10.18 14.52
N GLN A 122 3.68 -9.63 14.85
CA GLN A 122 4.30 -8.52 14.11
C GLN A 122 4.54 -8.88 12.64
N GLY A 123 5.00 -10.10 12.36
CA GLY A 123 5.25 -10.60 11.01
C GLY A 123 3.97 -10.73 10.20
N ILE A 124 2.88 -11.21 10.80
CA ILE A 124 1.57 -11.29 10.15
C ILE A 124 1.05 -9.90 9.81
N ILE A 125 1.11 -8.95 10.75
CA ILE A 125 0.69 -7.55 10.51
C ILE A 125 1.50 -6.94 9.36
N TRP A 126 2.82 -7.15 9.37
CA TRP A 126 3.70 -6.68 8.30
C TRP A 126 3.32 -7.28 6.94
N ALA A 127 3.19 -8.61 6.87
CA ALA A 127 2.90 -9.32 5.62
C ALA A 127 1.57 -8.85 5.01
N GLN A 128 0.52 -8.72 5.82
CA GLN A 128 -0.76 -8.22 5.36
C GLN A 128 -0.67 -6.82 4.76
N GLN A 129 0.08 -5.91 5.39
CA GLN A 129 0.20 -4.55 4.88
C GLN A 129 1.08 -4.46 3.64
N MET A 130 2.11 -5.29 3.52
CA MET A 130 2.92 -5.36 2.31
C MET A 130 2.16 -5.98 1.14
N ASP A 131 1.39 -7.05 1.37
CA ASP A 131 0.49 -7.61 0.36
C ASP A 131 -0.44 -6.53 -0.22
N LEU A 132 -0.97 -5.65 0.64
CA LEU A 132 -1.78 -4.51 0.21
C LEU A 132 -1.01 -3.50 -0.64
N VAL A 133 0.26 -3.21 -0.31
CA VAL A 133 1.12 -2.38 -1.17
C VAL A 133 1.28 -3.04 -2.53
N ASP A 134 1.66 -4.31 -2.56
CA ASP A 134 1.98 -5.03 -3.79
C ASP A 134 0.78 -5.13 -4.73
N ILE A 135 -0.41 -5.46 -4.20
CA ILE A 135 -1.67 -5.48 -4.96
C ILE A 135 -1.97 -4.11 -5.56
N ASN A 136 -1.88 -3.05 -4.75
CA ASN A 136 -2.20 -1.69 -5.20
C ASN A 136 -1.20 -1.21 -6.27
N VAL A 137 0.09 -1.48 -6.08
CA VAL A 137 1.14 -1.16 -7.04
C VAL A 137 0.96 -1.93 -8.34
N TYR A 138 0.63 -3.22 -8.27
CA TYR A 138 0.34 -4.03 -9.44
C TYR A 138 -0.83 -3.46 -10.25
N GLU A 139 -1.95 -3.14 -9.61
CA GLU A 139 -3.12 -2.55 -10.26
C GLU A 139 -2.87 -1.13 -10.80
N LEU A 140 -1.96 -0.39 -10.19
CA LEU A 140 -1.50 0.91 -10.70
C LEU A 140 -0.68 0.73 -11.97
N LYS A 141 0.35 -0.12 -11.93
CA LYS A 141 1.21 -0.43 -13.08
C LYS A 141 0.39 -0.95 -14.26
N LYS A 142 -0.46 -1.95 -14.01
CA LYS A 142 -1.35 -2.52 -15.02
C LYS A 142 -2.20 -1.46 -15.70
N HIS A 143 -2.75 -0.50 -14.95
CA HIS A 143 -3.55 0.58 -15.50
C HIS A 143 -2.74 1.47 -16.46
N TYR A 144 -1.59 1.97 -16.02
CA TYR A 144 -0.77 2.87 -16.83
C TYR A 144 -0.14 2.19 -18.04
N PHE A 145 0.33 0.95 -17.90
CA PHE A 145 0.80 0.17 -19.05
C PHE A 145 -0.32 -0.13 -20.05
N SER A 146 -1.56 -0.36 -19.58
CA SER A 146 -2.70 -0.53 -20.48
C SER A 146 -3.00 0.76 -21.26
N GLN A 147 -2.87 1.93 -20.63
CA GLN A 147 -3.00 3.22 -21.33
C GLN A 147 -1.89 3.42 -22.36
N LEU A 148 -0.64 3.16 -21.99
CA LEU A 148 0.51 3.23 -22.89
C LEU A 148 0.31 2.33 -24.11
N MET A 149 -0.13 1.09 -23.89
CA MET A 149 -0.42 0.13 -24.96
C MET A 149 -1.49 0.65 -25.93
N ARG A 150 -2.54 1.31 -25.42
CA ARG A 150 -3.57 1.94 -26.27
C ARG A 150 -2.99 3.08 -27.11
N ASN A 151 -2.16 3.94 -26.51
CA ASN A 151 -1.50 5.03 -27.22
C ASN A 151 -0.62 4.49 -28.36
N LEU A 152 0.16 3.44 -28.09
CA LEU A 152 1.02 2.78 -29.08
C LEU A 152 0.21 2.16 -30.22
N LYS A 153 -0.89 1.45 -29.92
CA LYS A 153 -1.77 0.86 -30.94
C LYS A 153 -2.41 1.92 -31.84
N ASN A 154 -2.90 3.01 -31.25
CA ASN A 154 -3.51 4.10 -32.02
C ASN A 154 -2.50 4.78 -32.95
N LEU A 155 -1.24 4.93 -32.52
CA LEU A 155 -0.16 5.46 -33.36
C LEU A 155 0.19 4.50 -34.50
N ALA A 156 0.27 3.19 -34.24
CA ALA A 156 0.51 2.19 -35.27
C ALA A 156 -0.59 2.21 -36.34
N ASN A 157 -1.86 2.23 -35.92
CA ASN A 157 -3.01 2.27 -36.81
C ASN A 157 -3.06 3.55 -37.68
N LYS A 158 -2.65 4.71 -37.13
CA LYS A 158 -2.53 5.94 -37.91
C LYS A 158 -1.41 5.89 -38.95
N ARG A 159 -0.36 5.08 -38.72
CA ARG A 159 0.76 4.92 -39.66
C ARG A 159 0.48 3.87 -40.75
N SER A 160 -0.41 2.92 -40.50
CA SER A 160 -0.84 1.90 -41.48
C SER A 160 -1.96 2.36 -42.41
N VAL A 161 -2.60 3.51 -42.13
CA VAL A 161 -3.40 4.24 -43.12
C VAL A 161 -2.45 5.14 -43.92
N LYS A 162 -1.72 4.51 -44.85
CA LYS A 162 -0.93 5.20 -45.86
C LYS A 162 -1.05 4.46 -47.18
#